data_AF-A0A4Q5SVZ2-F1
#
_entry.id   AF-A0A4Q5SVZ2-F1
#
_cell.length_a   1.000
_cell.length_b   1.000
_cell.length_c   1.000
_cell.angle_alpha   90.00
_cell.angle_beta   90.00
_cell.angle_gamma   90.00
#
_symmetry.space_group_name_H-M   'P 1'
#
loop_
_entity.id
_entity.type
_entity.pdbx_description
1 polymer ?
#
loop_
_entity_poly.entity_id
_entity_poly.type
_entity_poly.pdbx_seq_one_letter_code
_entity_poly.pdbx_strand_id
1 'polypeptide(L)'
;MIARFRPTRVYVESSRPAYHDSLFAEYSAGRFKPGRNEIYQVAYRVAGNAALSRIYTVDASNIATDLSPRFPMIDSLWTARVQVDTLRDQHWDSRYRRLYSMGDSLQARLTMLENFLMMAEPKVLARMHGHYLSSGFNSMGDAGPDALSIWWFNRNLRIYNNILQTQPGPEDRILVLFGNGHMSILKNCFQSSPEFEVVELKSLLR
;
A
#
# COMPACT_ATOMS: atom_id res chain seq x y z
N MET A 1 20.37 -0.62 -6.81
CA MET A 1 20.04 -0.50 -5.37
C MET A 1 19.11 -1.62 -4.94
N ILE A 2 17.85 -1.67 -5.38
CA ILE A 2 16.94 -2.82 -5.09
C ILE A 2 17.55 -4.16 -5.55
N ALA A 3 18.29 -4.18 -6.67
CA ALA A 3 19.02 -5.37 -7.10
C ALA A 3 20.01 -5.93 -6.05
N ARG A 4 20.54 -5.10 -5.14
CA ARG A 4 21.44 -5.54 -4.05
C ARG A 4 20.70 -6.33 -2.97
N PHE A 5 19.41 -6.05 -2.78
CA PHE A 5 18.54 -6.85 -1.93
C PHE A 5 18.28 -8.23 -2.54
N ARG A 6 18.53 -8.43 -3.85
CA ARG A 6 18.35 -9.69 -4.56
C ARG A 6 16.96 -10.31 -4.31
N PRO A 7 15.85 -9.59 -4.57
CA PRO A 7 14.53 -10.10 -4.27
C PRO A 7 14.25 -11.40 -5.01
N THR A 8 13.67 -12.37 -4.31
CA THR A 8 13.22 -13.67 -4.87
C THR A 8 11.73 -13.65 -5.19
N ARG A 9 10.98 -12.70 -4.61
CA ARG A 9 9.55 -12.50 -4.85
C ARG A 9 9.23 -11.01 -4.88
N VAL A 10 8.28 -10.65 -5.75
CA VAL A 10 7.81 -9.26 -5.90
C VAL A 10 6.28 -9.27 -5.80
N TYR A 11 5.76 -8.49 -4.86
CA TYR A 11 4.33 -8.36 -4.54
C TYR A 11 3.82 -6.97 -4.93
N VAL A 12 2.66 -6.90 -5.57
CA VAL A 12 2.10 -5.65 -6.11
C VAL A 12 0.64 -5.43 -5.74
N GLU A 13 0.25 -4.15 -5.67
CA GLU A 13 -1.12 -3.68 -5.52
C GLU A 13 -1.94 -3.90 -6.81
N SER A 14 -2.33 -5.15 -7.03
CA SER A 14 -3.26 -5.55 -8.08
C SER A 14 -4.03 -6.80 -7.66
N SER A 15 -5.22 -6.96 -8.21
CA SER A 15 -6.10 -8.13 -8.04
C SER A 15 -6.24 -8.94 -9.33
N ARG A 16 -5.36 -8.73 -10.32
CA ARG A 16 -5.45 -9.34 -11.66
C ARG A 16 -4.25 -10.25 -11.96
N PRO A 17 -4.17 -11.46 -11.36
CA PRO A 17 -3.02 -12.36 -11.53
C PRO A 17 -2.79 -12.75 -12.98
N ALA A 18 -3.81 -13.27 -13.68
CA ALA A 18 -3.68 -13.71 -15.07
C ALA A 18 -3.23 -12.59 -16.03
N TYR A 19 -3.66 -11.36 -15.78
CA TYR A 19 -3.22 -10.19 -16.54
C TYR A 19 -1.73 -9.93 -16.33
N HIS A 20 -1.27 -9.94 -15.08
CA HIS A 20 0.14 -9.69 -14.77
C HIS A 20 1.05 -10.84 -15.17
N ASP A 21 0.60 -12.10 -15.03
CA ASP A 21 1.34 -13.27 -15.49
C ASP A 21 1.60 -13.21 -17.00
N SER A 22 0.53 -12.99 -17.79
CA SER A 22 0.64 -12.86 -19.25
C SER A 22 1.53 -11.68 -19.65
N LEU A 23 1.30 -10.50 -19.06
CA LEU A 23 2.03 -9.30 -19.43
C LEU A 23 3.51 -9.34 -18.99
N PHE A 24 3.80 -9.98 -17.86
CA PHE A 24 5.17 -10.15 -17.39
C PHE A 24 5.95 -11.17 -18.23
N ALA A 25 5.29 -12.19 -18.77
CA ALA A 25 5.91 -13.08 -19.76
C ALA A 25 6.28 -12.32 -21.04
N GLU A 26 5.38 -11.46 -21.55
CA GLU A 26 5.68 -10.59 -22.70
C GLU A 26 6.81 -9.60 -22.42
N TYR A 27 6.85 -9.05 -21.20
CA TYR A 27 7.94 -8.18 -20.73
C TYR A 27 9.27 -8.92 -20.71
N SER A 28 9.31 -10.12 -20.13
CA SER A 28 10.52 -10.94 -20.00
C SER A 28 11.06 -11.39 -21.36
N ALA A 29 10.17 -11.54 -22.35
CA ALA A 29 10.55 -11.84 -23.73
C ALA A 29 10.91 -10.60 -24.58
N GLY A 30 10.94 -9.40 -23.99
CA GLY A 30 11.26 -8.15 -24.68
C GLY A 30 10.17 -7.64 -25.64
N ARG A 31 8.95 -8.21 -25.57
CA ARG A 31 7.81 -7.87 -26.45
C ARG A 31 6.86 -6.85 -25.85
N PHE A 32 7.00 -6.51 -24.57
CA PHE A 32 6.20 -5.49 -23.91
C PHE A 32 7.04 -4.27 -23.52
N LYS A 33 6.60 -3.08 -23.96
CA LYS A 33 7.17 -1.80 -23.54
C LYS A 33 6.36 -1.22 -22.38
N PRO A 34 6.91 -1.17 -21.15
CA PRO A 34 6.17 -0.73 -19.98
C PRO A 34 5.76 0.75 -20.02
N GLY A 35 4.52 1.02 -19.60
CA GLY A 35 3.94 2.36 -19.50
C GLY A 35 4.33 3.13 -18.21
N ARG A 36 3.54 4.16 -17.86
CA ARG A 36 3.80 5.04 -16.70
C ARG A 36 3.41 4.47 -15.32
N ASN A 37 3.05 3.19 -15.23
CA ASN A 37 2.62 2.58 -13.98
C ASN A 37 3.83 2.07 -13.16
N GLU A 38 3.84 2.31 -11.84
CA GLU A 38 4.91 1.90 -10.92
C GLU A 38 5.12 0.38 -10.88
N ILE A 39 4.06 -0.41 -11.04
CA ILE A 39 4.15 -1.87 -11.19
C ILE A 39 5.09 -2.20 -12.36
N TYR A 40 4.98 -1.49 -13.47
CA TYR A 40 5.86 -1.75 -14.61
C TYR A 40 7.23 -1.12 -14.45
N GLN A 41 7.30 0.12 -13.94
CA GLN A 41 8.55 0.88 -13.84
C GLN A 41 9.49 0.35 -12.75
N VAL A 42 8.93 -0.33 -11.74
CA VAL A 42 9.66 -0.88 -10.60
C VAL A 42 9.51 -2.39 -10.54
N ALA A 43 8.30 -2.92 -10.28
CA ALA A 43 8.14 -4.35 -10.00
C ALA A 43 8.56 -5.24 -11.17
N TYR A 44 8.14 -4.94 -12.41
CA TYR A 44 8.53 -5.72 -13.59
C TYR A 44 10.04 -5.63 -13.84
N ARG A 45 10.62 -4.44 -13.72
CA ARG A 45 12.07 -4.25 -13.90
C ARG A 45 12.87 -5.03 -12.86
N VAL A 46 12.45 -4.98 -11.60
CA VAL A 46 13.11 -5.72 -10.51
C VAL A 46 12.98 -7.23 -10.72
N ALA A 47 11.77 -7.72 -11.00
CA ALA A 47 11.53 -9.14 -11.22
C ALA A 47 12.27 -9.67 -12.46
N GLY A 48 12.24 -8.92 -13.58
CA GLY A 48 12.95 -9.29 -14.80
C GLY A 48 14.47 -9.31 -14.63
N ASN A 49 15.04 -8.32 -13.95
CA ASN A 49 16.48 -8.30 -13.65
C ASN A 49 16.91 -9.44 -12.71
N ALA A 50 16.01 -9.89 -11.84
CA ALA A 50 16.23 -11.04 -10.96
C ALA A 50 15.86 -12.38 -11.63
N ALA A 51 15.48 -12.36 -12.92
CA ALA A 51 15.03 -13.54 -13.67
C ALA A 51 13.92 -14.35 -12.98
N LEU A 52 13.00 -13.66 -12.29
CA LEU A 52 11.86 -14.30 -11.65
C LEU A 52 10.87 -14.80 -12.71
N SER A 53 10.16 -15.88 -12.40
CA SER A 53 9.16 -16.45 -13.32
C SER A 53 7.83 -15.71 -13.30
N ARG A 54 7.55 -14.94 -12.24
CA ARG A 54 6.31 -14.19 -12.06
C ARG A 54 6.46 -13.05 -11.06
N ILE A 55 5.42 -12.22 -11.00
CA ILE A 55 5.15 -11.33 -9.86
C ILE A 55 3.85 -11.78 -9.18
N TYR A 56 3.65 -11.41 -7.92
CA TYR A 56 2.49 -11.79 -7.13
C TYR A 56 1.54 -10.61 -6.96
N THR A 57 0.27 -10.79 -7.32
CA THR A 57 -0.80 -9.80 -7.15
C THR A 57 -1.53 -10.10 -5.85
N VAL A 58 -1.47 -9.20 -4.87
CA VAL A 58 -1.94 -9.47 -3.49
C VAL A 58 -2.86 -8.40 -2.94
N ASP A 59 -3.37 -7.50 -3.79
CA ASP A 59 -4.38 -6.53 -3.37
C ASP A 59 -5.64 -7.24 -2.88
N ALA A 60 -6.39 -6.57 -2.02
CA ALA A 60 -7.60 -7.10 -1.41
C ALA A 60 -8.71 -6.04 -1.34
N SER A 61 -9.95 -6.54 -1.32
CA SER A 61 -11.10 -5.79 -0.82
C SER A 61 -11.09 -5.76 0.73
N ASN A 62 -12.10 -5.15 1.33
CA ASN A 62 -12.30 -5.07 2.77
C ASN A 62 -13.68 -5.62 3.16
N ILE A 63 -13.85 -5.96 4.43
CA ILE A 63 -15.10 -6.56 4.90
C ILE A 63 -16.29 -5.61 4.75
N ALA A 64 -16.11 -4.29 4.84
CA ALA A 64 -17.20 -3.34 4.62
C ALA A 64 -17.75 -3.44 3.18
N THR A 65 -16.88 -3.42 2.18
CA THR A 65 -17.25 -3.56 0.76
C THR A 65 -17.88 -4.92 0.47
N ASP A 66 -17.35 -6.00 1.05
CA ASP A 66 -17.87 -7.35 0.78
C ASP A 66 -19.26 -7.58 1.42
N LEU A 67 -19.49 -6.99 2.59
CA LEU A 67 -20.69 -7.25 3.38
C LEU A 67 -21.77 -6.18 3.25
N SER A 68 -21.48 -4.97 2.76
CA SER A 68 -22.49 -3.92 2.61
C SER A 68 -23.72 -4.32 1.80
N PRO A 69 -23.64 -5.15 0.71
CA PRO A 69 -24.84 -5.57 -0.01
C PRO A 69 -25.78 -6.46 0.83
N ARG A 70 -25.26 -7.13 1.86
CA ARG A 70 -26.02 -8.04 2.73
C ARG A 70 -26.42 -7.38 4.05
N PHE A 71 -25.64 -6.42 4.51
CA PHE A 71 -25.81 -5.76 5.81
C PHE A 71 -25.82 -4.23 5.63
N PRO A 72 -26.98 -3.63 5.30
CA PRO A 72 -27.10 -2.19 5.08
C PRO A 72 -26.67 -1.32 6.28
N MET A 73 -26.62 -1.91 7.48
CA MET A 73 -26.07 -1.26 8.68
C MET A 73 -24.59 -0.88 8.52
N ILE A 74 -23.82 -1.57 7.68
CA ILE A 74 -22.44 -1.20 7.36
C ILE A 74 -22.42 0.17 6.70
N ASP A 75 -23.21 0.39 5.64
CA ASP A 75 -23.27 1.70 4.96
C ASP A 75 -23.68 2.83 5.91
N SER A 76 -24.45 2.53 6.96
CA SER A 76 -24.86 3.52 7.96
C SER A 76 -23.70 4.20 8.69
N LEU A 77 -22.53 3.53 8.77
CA LEU A 77 -21.30 4.04 9.39
C LEU A 77 -20.66 5.23 8.63
N TRP A 78 -21.08 5.49 7.39
CA TRP A 78 -20.58 6.61 6.56
C TRP A 78 -21.64 7.68 6.30
N THR A 79 -22.81 7.59 6.93
CA THR A 79 -23.91 8.54 6.70
C THR A 79 -23.76 9.81 7.54
N ALA A 80 -24.39 10.90 7.11
CA ALA A 80 -24.47 12.15 7.89
C ALA A 80 -25.14 12.02 9.27
N ARG A 81 -25.70 10.83 9.60
CA ARG A 81 -26.22 10.51 10.94
C ARG A 81 -25.11 10.24 11.95
N VAL A 82 -23.91 9.89 11.49
CA VAL A 82 -22.73 9.74 12.34
C VAL A 82 -22.29 11.14 12.77
N GLN A 83 -22.51 11.46 14.04
CA GLN A 83 -22.14 12.75 14.62
C GLN A 83 -20.63 12.81 14.79
N VAL A 84 -19.95 13.47 13.87
CA VAL A 84 -18.49 13.70 13.91
C VAL A 84 -18.16 15.14 14.25
N ASP A 85 -16.97 15.36 14.81
CA ASP A 85 -16.38 16.69 14.97
C ASP A 85 -16.01 17.30 13.61
N THR A 86 -17.02 17.87 12.95
CA THR A 86 -16.92 18.31 11.56
C THR A 86 -15.89 19.44 11.39
N LEU A 87 -15.74 20.32 12.40
CA LEU A 87 -14.76 21.41 12.37
C LEU A 87 -13.34 20.86 12.42
N ARG A 88 -13.07 19.88 13.30
CA ARG A 88 -11.79 19.18 13.37
C ARG A 88 -11.47 18.46 12.06
N ASP A 89 -12.43 17.72 11.53
CA ASP A 89 -12.27 16.94 10.30
C ASP A 89 -11.94 17.86 9.11
N GLN A 90 -12.70 18.93 8.89
CA GLN A 90 -12.43 19.91 7.84
C GLN A 90 -11.07 20.61 8.01
N HIS A 91 -10.69 20.93 9.26
CA HIS A 91 -9.43 21.58 9.58
C HIS A 91 -8.21 20.70 9.22
N TRP A 92 -8.29 19.39 9.49
CA TRP A 92 -7.21 18.46 9.16
C TRP A 92 -7.22 18.04 7.69
N ASP A 93 -8.40 17.78 7.11
CA ASP A 93 -8.53 17.46 5.68
C ASP A 93 -7.95 18.58 4.80
N SER A 94 -8.22 19.85 5.13
CA SER A 94 -7.61 21.00 4.44
C SER A 94 -6.07 20.99 4.49
N ARG A 95 -5.49 20.57 5.62
CA ARG A 95 -4.02 20.46 5.77
C ARG A 95 -3.47 19.28 4.98
N TYR A 96 -4.13 18.14 5.00
CA TYR A 96 -3.71 16.97 4.22
C TYR A 96 -3.83 17.22 2.72
N ARG A 97 -4.89 17.88 2.25
CA ARG A 97 -4.97 18.35 0.86
C ARG A 97 -3.79 19.23 0.46
N ARG A 98 -3.42 20.21 1.30
CA ARG A 98 -2.20 21.03 1.05
C ARG A 98 -0.93 20.17 1.03
N LEU A 99 -0.80 19.22 1.94
CA LEU A 99 0.34 18.30 1.98
C LEU A 99 0.43 17.45 0.70
N TYR A 100 -0.68 16.90 0.22
CA TYR A 100 -0.73 16.13 -1.02
C TYR A 100 -0.40 16.98 -2.24
N SER A 101 -0.99 18.17 -2.38
CA SER A 101 -0.66 19.06 -3.50
C SER A 101 0.83 19.45 -3.53
N MET A 102 1.45 19.63 -2.36
CA MET A 102 2.88 19.86 -2.25
C MET A 102 3.68 18.61 -2.64
N GLY A 103 3.26 17.43 -2.16
CA GLY A 103 3.84 16.13 -2.51
C GLY A 103 3.81 15.86 -4.01
N ASP A 104 2.67 16.05 -4.67
CA ASP A 104 2.49 15.88 -6.12
C ASP A 104 3.41 16.82 -6.90
N SER A 105 3.52 18.07 -6.44
CA SER A 105 4.40 19.07 -7.05
C SER A 105 5.88 18.70 -6.91
N LEU A 106 6.27 18.10 -5.80
CA LEU A 106 7.63 17.60 -5.59
C LEU A 106 7.90 16.35 -6.43
N GLN A 107 6.96 15.41 -6.49
CA GLN A 107 7.09 14.19 -7.29
C GLN A 107 7.35 14.48 -8.77
N ALA A 108 6.80 15.57 -9.31
CA ALA A 108 7.07 16.02 -10.68
C ALA A 108 8.52 16.49 -10.93
N ARG A 109 9.27 16.81 -9.86
CA ARG A 109 10.64 17.34 -9.92
C ARG A 109 11.69 16.35 -9.42
N LEU A 110 11.29 15.42 -8.55
CA LEU A 110 12.17 14.40 -8.00
C LEU A 110 12.38 13.25 -8.99
N THR A 111 13.56 12.66 -8.96
CA THR A 111 13.76 11.32 -9.54
C THR A 111 12.91 10.31 -8.79
N MET A 112 12.64 9.17 -9.43
CA MET A 112 11.89 8.07 -8.80
C MET A 112 12.54 7.60 -7.49
N LEU A 113 13.88 7.57 -7.44
CA LEU A 113 14.63 7.19 -6.23
C LEU A 113 14.44 8.21 -5.11
N GLU A 114 14.61 9.50 -5.40
CA GLU A 114 14.42 10.55 -4.39
C GLU A 114 12.99 10.56 -3.86
N ASN A 115 12.01 10.33 -4.73
CA ASN A 115 10.62 10.22 -4.33
C ASN A 115 10.39 9.03 -3.37
N PHE A 116 10.93 7.84 -3.69
CA PHE A 116 10.84 6.68 -2.80
C PHE A 116 11.55 6.90 -1.47
N LEU A 117 12.72 7.55 -1.46
CA LEU A 117 13.44 7.86 -0.22
C LEU A 117 12.66 8.85 0.64
N MET A 118 12.10 9.90 0.05
CA MET A 118 11.22 10.84 0.74
C MET A 118 10.00 10.12 1.33
N MET A 119 9.31 9.27 0.54
CA MET A 119 8.14 8.53 1.01
C MET A 119 8.48 7.53 2.13
N ALA A 120 9.68 6.94 2.10
CA ALA A 120 10.14 5.99 3.12
C ALA A 120 10.55 6.65 4.44
N GLU A 121 10.71 7.98 4.51
CA GLU A 121 11.05 8.67 5.75
C GLU A 121 9.97 8.42 6.82
N PRO A 122 10.32 8.02 8.06
CA PRO A 122 9.35 7.63 9.08
C PRO A 122 8.27 8.69 9.36
N LYS A 123 8.65 9.97 9.31
CA LYS A 123 7.71 11.09 9.49
C LYS A 123 6.70 11.18 8.36
N VAL A 124 7.08 10.89 7.12
CA VAL A 124 6.19 10.92 5.97
C VAL A 124 5.21 9.76 6.04
N LEU A 125 5.69 8.53 6.31
CA LEU A 125 4.84 7.35 6.54
C LEU A 125 3.81 7.60 7.66
N ALA A 126 4.25 8.14 8.79
CA ALA A 126 3.36 8.46 9.91
C ALA A 126 2.29 9.50 9.53
N ARG A 127 2.63 10.50 8.70
CA ARG A 127 1.68 11.50 8.22
C ARG A 127 0.70 10.91 7.21
N MET A 128 1.14 10.03 6.31
CA MET A 128 0.22 9.36 5.37
C MET A 128 -0.83 8.54 6.12
N HIS A 129 -0.44 7.80 7.16
CA HIS A 129 -1.39 7.12 8.04
C HIS A 129 -2.30 8.09 8.79
N GLY A 130 -1.72 9.18 9.30
CA GLY A 130 -2.41 10.15 10.12
C GLY A 130 -3.60 10.82 9.42
N HIS A 131 -3.66 10.84 8.09
CA HIS A 131 -4.84 11.35 7.38
C HIS A 131 -6.09 10.51 7.69
N TYR A 132 -5.95 9.18 7.70
CA TYR A 132 -7.05 8.27 8.02
C TYR A 132 -7.53 8.36 9.48
N LEU A 133 -6.68 8.87 10.38
CA LEU A 133 -7.04 9.12 11.79
C LEU A 133 -7.60 10.54 12.02
N SER A 134 -7.59 11.37 10.98
CA SER A 134 -7.99 12.76 11.07
C SER A 134 -9.45 13.03 10.75
N SER A 135 -10.21 12.02 10.32
CA SER A 135 -11.66 12.10 10.12
C SER A 135 -12.41 10.92 10.72
N GLY A 136 -13.62 11.15 11.23
CA GLY A 136 -14.46 10.13 11.86
C GLY A 136 -14.08 9.77 13.31
N PHE A 137 -13.11 10.46 13.92
CA PHE A 137 -12.73 10.26 15.33
C PHE A 137 -13.12 11.46 16.19
N ASN A 138 -13.12 11.30 17.52
CA ASN A 138 -13.65 12.30 18.46
C ASN A 138 -15.14 12.60 18.21
N SER A 139 -15.87 11.58 17.75
CA SER A 139 -17.31 11.54 17.53
C SER A 139 -18.06 10.98 18.74
N MET A 140 -19.38 11.11 18.75
CA MET A 140 -20.21 10.36 19.69
C MET A 140 -20.28 8.88 19.27
N GLY A 141 -19.94 7.97 20.19
CA GLY A 141 -19.92 6.51 19.94
C GLY A 141 -18.79 6.06 19.01
N ASP A 142 -18.88 4.80 18.55
CA ASP A 142 -17.76 4.08 17.94
C ASP A 142 -17.84 3.93 16.40
N ALA A 143 -18.82 4.56 15.75
CA ALA A 143 -19.09 4.35 14.32
C ALA A 143 -17.89 4.65 13.41
N GLY A 144 -17.09 5.68 13.71
CA GLY A 144 -15.91 6.01 12.93
C GLY A 144 -14.71 5.09 13.14
N PRO A 145 -14.31 4.77 14.40
CA PRO A 145 -13.38 3.68 14.68
C PRO A 145 -13.79 2.35 14.03
N ASP A 146 -15.07 1.98 14.12
CA ASP A 146 -15.60 0.77 13.48
C ASP A 146 -15.44 0.84 11.96
N ALA A 147 -15.91 1.93 11.33
CA ALA A 147 -15.79 2.17 9.89
C ALA A 147 -14.34 2.03 9.42
N LEU A 148 -13.39 2.70 10.07
CA LEU A 148 -11.99 2.64 9.68
C LEU A 148 -11.39 1.24 9.87
N SER A 149 -11.80 0.55 10.95
CA SER A 149 -11.35 -0.81 11.25
C SER A 149 -11.77 -1.79 10.16
N ILE A 150 -13.06 -1.77 9.78
CA ILE A 150 -13.62 -2.70 8.79
C ILE A 150 -13.32 -2.33 7.34
N TRP A 151 -13.00 -1.07 7.06
CA TRP A 151 -12.69 -0.62 5.70
C TRP A 151 -11.19 -0.55 5.42
N TRP A 152 -10.43 0.21 6.21
CA TRP A 152 -9.04 0.50 5.91
C TRP A 152 -8.06 -0.48 6.56
N PHE A 153 -8.18 -0.71 7.87
CA PHE A 153 -7.30 -1.66 8.56
C PHE A 153 -7.51 -3.08 8.06
N ASN A 154 -8.76 -3.52 7.93
CA ASN A 154 -9.10 -4.83 7.40
C ASN A 154 -8.53 -5.08 6.00
N ARG A 155 -8.58 -4.11 5.08
CA ARG A 155 -7.97 -4.23 3.75
C ARG A 155 -6.48 -4.56 3.84
N ASN A 156 -5.74 -3.80 4.66
CA ASN A 156 -4.30 -3.96 4.81
C ASN A 156 -3.93 -5.30 5.47
N LEU A 157 -4.71 -5.75 6.45
CA LEU A 157 -4.53 -7.09 7.03
C LEU A 157 -4.81 -8.21 6.02
N ARG A 158 -5.81 -8.04 5.15
CA ARG A 158 -6.10 -8.99 4.07
C ARG A 158 -5.00 -9.01 3.01
N ILE A 159 -4.43 -7.86 2.66
CA ILE A 159 -3.25 -7.79 1.78
C ILE A 159 -2.07 -8.55 2.39
N TYR A 160 -1.78 -8.31 3.68
CA TYR A 160 -0.74 -9.05 4.39
C TYR A 160 -1.02 -10.57 4.41
N ASN A 161 -2.26 -10.97 4.70
CA ASN A 161 -2.67 -12.38 4.62
C ASN A 161 -2.49 -12.96 3.21
N ASN A 162 -2.85 -12.23 2.14
CA ASN A 162 -2.65 -12.68 0.76
C ASN A 162 -1.16 -12.93 0.46
N ILE A 163 -0.26 -12.11 1.01
CA ILE A 163 1.20 -12.35 0.92
C ILE A 163 1.55 -13.67 1.61
N LEU A 164 1.08 -13.90 2.84
CA LEU A 164 1.35 -15.14 3.58
C LEU A 164 0.78 -16.39 2.89
N GLN A 165 -0.39 -16.30 2.24
CA GLN A 165 -0.98 -17.39 1.47
C GLN A 165 -0.11 -17.84 0.29
N THR A 166 0.80 -16.98 -0.20
CA THR A 166 1.80 -17.38 -1.20
C THR A 166 2.95 -18.22 -0.61
N GLN A 167 2.97 -18.42 0.71
CA GLN A 167 3.95 -19.22 1.43
C GLN A 167 5.40 -18.80 1.14
N PRO A 168 5.80 -17.55 1.51
CA PRO A 168 7.22 -17.17 1.49
C PRO A 168 8.01 -18.08 2.45
N GLY A 169 9.14 -18.60 1.98
CA GLY A 169 10.04 -19.45 2.77
C GLY A 169 11.13 -18.63 3.47
N PRO A 170 11.95 -19.27 4.34
CA PRO A 170 12.99 -18.59 5.10
C PRO A 170 14.10 -17.97 4.24
N GLU A 171 14.32 -18.50 3.04
CA GLU A 171 15.32 -17.98 2.08
C GLU A 171 14.76 -16.88 1.17
N ASP A 172 13.46 -16.60 1.25
CA ASP A 172 12.82 -15.62 0.40
C ASP A 172 13.13 -14.18 0.83
N ARG A 173 13.48 -13.36 -0.15
CA ARG A 173 13.65 -11.91 0.00
C ARG A 173 12.53 -11.23 -0.76
N ILE A 174 11.55 -10.72 -0.03
CA ILE A 174 10.32 -10.20 -0.62
C ILE A 174 10.41 -8.69 -0.85
N LEU A 175 10.04 -8.24 -2.04
CA LEU A 175 9.76 -6.83 -2.30
C LEU A 175 8.25 -6.63 -2.33
N VAL A 176 7.73 -5.75 -1.48
CA VAL A 176 6.32 -5.36 -1.45
C VAL A 176 6.20 -3.93 -1.99
N LEU A 177 5.50 -3.76 -3.12
CA LEU A 177 5.29 -2.48 -3.78
C LEU A 177 3.81 -2.11 -3.77
N PHE A 178 3.46 -1.13 -2.95
CA PHE A 178 2.10 -0.65 -2.73
C PHE A 178 2.08 0.89 -2.63
N GLY A 179 0.90 1.48 -2.85
CA GLY A 179 0.69 2.90 -2.62
C GLY A 179 1.05 3.34 -1.20
N ASN A 180 1.59 4.56 -1.06
CA ASN A 180 2.19 5.03 0.19
C ASN A 180 1.22 5.03 1.40
N GLY A 181 -0.09 5.16 1.14
CA GLY A 181 -1.12 5.09 2.19
C GLY A 181 -1.23 3.71 2.87
N HIS A 182 -0.91 2.63 2.16
CA HIS A 182 -0.91 1.26 2.69
C HIS A 182 0.35 0.96 3.52
N MET A 183 1.47 1.59 3.16
CA MET A 183 2.79 1.21 3.65
C MET A 183 2.96 1.39 5.16
N SER A 184 2.23 2.31 5.81
CA SER A 184 2.30 2.45 7.27
C SER A 184 1.80 1.21 8.02
N ILE A 185 0.66 0.66 7.59
CA ILE A 185 0.06 -0.53 8.23
C ILE A 185 0.82 -1.78 7.80
N LEU A 186 1.11 -1.93 6.51
CA LEU A 186 1.88 -3.08 6.02
C LEU A 186 3.27 -3.16 6.66
N LYS A 187 3.99 -2.03 6.76
CA LYS A 187 5.30 -1.98 7.43
C LYS A 187 5.17 -2.38 8.89
N ASN A 188 4.13 -1.92 9.60
CA ASN A 188 3.89 -2.34 10.97
C ASN A 188 3.63 -3.84 11.08
N CYS A 189 2.84 -4.44 10.19
CA CYS A 189 2.62 -5.90 10.15
C CYS A 189 3.95 -6.65 10.00
N PHE A 190 4.78 -6.26 9.04
CA PHE A 190 6.08 -6.91 8.81
C PHE A 190 7.07 -6.70 9.96
N GLN A 191 7.14 -5.50 10.56
CA GLN A 191 8.02 -5.22 11.68
C GLN A 191 7.60 -5.91 12.99
N SER A 192 6.29 -6.15 13.15
CA SER A 192 5.75 -6.79 14.35
C SER A 192 5.72 -8.31 14.24
N SER A 193 5.79 -8.85 13.02
CA SER A 193 5.85 -10.29 12.79
C SER A 193 7.25 -10.84 13.10
N PRO A 194 7.37 -11.96 13.83
CA PRO A 194 8.66 -12.62 14.06
C PRO A 194 9.18 -13.35 12.82
N GLU A 195 8.38 -13.47 11.76
CA GLU A 195 8.71 -14.21 10.54
C GLU A 195 9.55 -13.40 9.54
N PHE A 196 9.65 -12.08 9.72
CA PHE A 196 10.27 -11.17 8.75
C PHE A 196 11.27 -10.20 9.38
N GLU A 197 12.33 -9.91 8.63
CA GLU A 197 13.24 -8.80 8.91
C GLU A 197 12.99 -7.68 7.87
N VAL A 198 12.64 -6.48 8.34
CA VAL A 198 12.39 -5.34 7.45
C VAL A 198 13.69 -4.61 7.14
N VAL A 199 14.06 -4.59 5.86
CA VAL A 199 15.22 -3.86 5.36
C VAL A 199 14.81 -2.51 4.78
N GLU A 200 15.32 -1.42 5.35
CA GLU A 200 15.04 -0.07 4.87
C GLU A 200 15.73 0.22 3.53
N LEU A 201 15.02 0.86 2.60
CA LEU A 201 15.55 1.21 1.27
C LEU A 201 16.87 1.99 1.34
N LYS A 202 16.98 2.92 2.29
CA LYS A 202 18.17 3.74 2.51
C LYS A 202 19.43 2.92 2.81
N SER A 203 19.28 1.75 3.43
CA SER A 203 20.40 0.87 3.75
C SER A 203 21.04 0.23 2.50
N LEU A 204 20.28 0.17 1.39
CA LEU A 204 20.68 -0.44 0.12
C LEU A 204 21.41 0.52 -0.85
N LEU A 205 21.62 1.78 -0.45
CA LEU A 205 22.18 2.83 -1.31
C LEU A 205 23.71 2.92 -1.35
N ARG A 206 24.43 2.06 -0.59
CA ARG A 206 25.88 2.13 -0.43
C ARG A 206 26.68 2.21 -1.74
#